data_AF-A0A2N2MA76-F1
#
_entry.id   AF-A0A2N2MA76-F1
#
_cell.length_a   1.000
_cell.length_b   1.000
_cell.length_c   1.000
_cell.angle_alpha   90.00
_cell.angle_beta   90.00
_cell.angle_gamma   90.00
#
_symmetry.space_group_name_H-M   'P 1'
#
loop_
_entity.id
_entity.type
_entity.pdbx_description
1 polymer ?
#
loop_
_entity_poly.entity_id
_entity_poly.type
_entity_poly.pdbx_seq_one_letter_code
_entity_poly.pdbx_strand_id
1 'polypeptide(L)'
;MDMYGMCGKLVSQPGQRDKFIGILLSAARVVGQLPGCRLYVVNKDLADEVSIWVMEIWDDKNAHDVSLKNEQVRSLIAEAMPLMAGAPEGASLSVVGGHGI
;
A
#
# COMPACT_ATOMS: atom_id res chain seq x y z
N MET A 1 6.29 -19.15 -10.64
CA MET A 1 6.09 -17.68 -10.61
C MET A 1 6.47 -17.26 -9.21
N ASP A 2 7.38 -16.29 -9.12
CA ASP A 2 7.83 -15.77 -7.84
C ASP A 2 6.83 -14.72 -7.34
N MET A 3 6.51 -14.77 -6.06
CA MET A 3 5.63 -13.79 -5.44
C MET A 3 6.23 -12.39 -5.54
N TYR A 4 5.36 -11.41 -5.74
CA TYR A 4 5.76 -10.01 -5.87
C TYR A 4 5.49 -9.26 -4.57
N GLY A 5 6.49 -8.55 -4.07
CA GLY A 5 6.37 -7.70 -2.89
C GLY A 5 6.54 -6.22 -3.23
N MET A 6 5.83 -5.36 -2.51
CA MET A 6 6.06 -3.92 -2.51
C MET A 6 6.18 -3.43 -1.07
N CYS A 7 7.23 -2.66 -0.77
CA CYS A 7 7.33 -1.92 0.48
C CYS A 7 7.48 -0.45 0.15
N GLY A 8 6.50 0.36 0.58
CA GLY A 8 6.42 1.78 0.30
C GLY A 8 6.39 2.62 1.57
N LYS A 9 7.15 3.72 1.57
CA LYS A 9 7.06 4.81 2.53
C LYS A 9 6.26 5.96 1.89
N LEU A 10 5.20 6.37 2.58
CA LEU A 10 4.36 7.49 2.23
C LEU A 10 4.50 8.57 3.30
N VAL A 11 4.60 9.83 2.89
CA VAL A 11 4.70 10.97 3.80
C VAL A 11 3.43 11.80 3.68
N SER A 12 2.69 11.93 4.76
CA SER A 12 1.50 12.79 4.83
C SER A 12 1.87 14.25 5.04
N GLN A 13 0.98 15.17 4.66
CA GLN A 13 1.04 16.55 5.16
C GLN A 13 0.86 16.58 6.68
N PRO A 14 1.47 17.56 7.39
CA PRO A 14 1.31 17.70 8.83
C PRO A 14 -0.16 17.68 9.27
N GLY A 15 -0.49 16.85 10.26
CA GLY A 15 -1.86 16.69 10.77
C GLY A 15 -2.80 15.84 9.90
N GLN A 16 -2.37 15.34 8.74
CA GLN A 16 -3.20 14.53 7.83
C GLN A 16 -2.95 13.01 7.94
N ARG A 17 -1.96 12.57 8.74
CA ARG A 17 -1.53 11.15 8.82
C ARG A 17 -2.69 10.19 9.06
N ASP A 18 -3.53 10.44 10.06
CA ASP A 18 -4.63 9.52 10.40
C ASP A 18 -5.71 9.47 9.31
N LYS A 19 -6.00 10.60 8.66
CA LYS A 19 -6.91 10.64 7.51
C LYS A 19 -6.36 9.80 6.36
N PHE A 20 -5.07 9.95 6.06
CA PHE A 20 -4.40 9.18 5.01
C PHE A 20 -4.39 7.68 5.33
N ILE A 21 -4.12 7.30 6.59
CA ILE A 21 -4.23 5.91 7.05
C ILE A 21 -5.65 5.36 6.83
N GLY A 22 -6.69 6.14 7.10
CA GLY A 22 -8.08 5.74 6.84
C GLY A 22 -8.34 5.36 5.38
N ILE A 23 -7.78 6.12 4.43
CA ILE A 23 -7.85 5.82 2.99
C ILE A 23 -7.08 4.54 2.67
N LEU A 24 -5.86 4.38 3.18
CA LEU A 24 -5.02 3.21 2.95
C LEU A 24 -5.64 1.93 3.53
N LEU A 25 -6.27 1.99 4.71
CA LEU A 25 -7.01 0.87 5.28
C LEU A 25 -8.28 0.53 4.49
N SER A 26 -8.90 1.52 3.84
CA SER A 26 -10.00 1.28 2.92
C SER A 26 -9.50 0.60 1.65
N ALA A 27 -8.33 1.02 1.12
CA ALA A 27 -7.67 0.35 0.02
C ALA A 27 -7.33 -1.10 0.36
N ALA A 28 -6.79 -1.36 1.56
CA ALA A 28 -6.49 -2.70 2.07
C ALA A 28 -7.70 -3.65 2.01
N ARG A 29 -8.89 -3.17 2.36
CA ARG A 29 -10.14 -3.95 2.28
C ARG A 29 -10.55 -4.24 0.84
N VAL A 30 -10.36 -3.29 -0.07
CA VAL A 30 -10.66 -3.48 -1.50
C VAL A 30 -9.70 -4.49 -2.10
N VAL A 31 -8.39 -4.27 -1.96
CA VAL A 31 -7.38 -5.16 -2.57
C VAL A 31 -7.38 -6.56 -1.95
N GLY A 32 -7.70 -6.69 -0.66
CA GLY A 32 -7.87 -7.99 -0.01
C GLY A 32 -9.03 -8.83 -0.56
N GLN A 33 -9.94 -8.24 -1.34
CA GLN A 33 -10.98 -8.96 -2.08
C GLN A 33 -10.60 -9.26 -3.53
N LEU A 34 -9.50 -8.67 -4.03
CA LEU A 34 -9.04 -8.88 -5.39
C LEU A 34 -8.19 -10.16 -5.48
N PRO A 35 -8.28 -10.91 -6.60
CA PRO A 35 -7.44 -12.07 -6.81
C PRO A 35 -5.95 -11.72 -6.71
N GLY A 36 -5.22 -12.53 -5.97
CA GLY A 36 -3.76 -12.48 -5.88
C GLY A 36 -3.19 -11.50 -4.86
N CYS A 37 -3.99 -10.72 -4.13
CA CYS A 37 -3.49 -10.01 -2.95
C CYS A 37 -3.37 -10.99 -1.77
N ARG A 38 -2.17 -11.15 -1.21
CA ARG A 38 -1.93 -12.02 -0.04
C ARG A 38 -1.81 -11.23 1.24
N LEU A 39 -1.19 -10.05 1.17
CA LEU A 39 -0.90 -9.20 2.32
C LEU A 39 -0.97 -7.75 1.88
N TYR A 40 -1.62 -6.92 2.71
CA TYR A 40 -1.59 -5.47 2.62
C TYR A 40 -1.65 -4.90 4.04
N VAL A 41 -0.54 -4.33 4.51
CA VAL A 41 -0.40 -3.87 5.89
C VAL A 41 0.01 -2.41 5.91
N VAL A 42 -0.76 -1.61 6.66
CA VAL A 42 -0.53 -0.18 6.86
C VAL A 42 0.02 0.04 8.26
N ASN A 43 1.13 0.76 8.37
CA ASN A 43 1.85 0.96 9.62
C ASN A 43 2.13 2.45 9.84
N LYS A 44 2.04 2.91 11.07
CA LYS A 44 2.57 4.21 11.48
C LYS A 44 4.08 4.09 11.67
N ASP A 45 4.84 5.06 11.19
CA ASP A 45 6.23 5.20 11.62
C ASP A 45 6.26 5.72 13.08
N LEU A 46 7.05 5.07 13.93
CA LEU A 46 7.21 5.44 15.35
C LEU A 46 8.21 6.59 15.54
N ALA A 47 9.13 6.76 14.59
CA ALA A 47 10.14 7.81 14.62
C ALA A 47 9.68 9.09 13.90
N ASP A 48 8.61 9.02 13.12
CA ASP A 48 8.13 10.12 12.28
C ASP A 48 6.60 10.20 12.26
N GLU A 49 6.08 11.31 12.79
CA GLU A 49 4.64 11.55 12.95
C GLU A 49 3.88 11.79 11.65
N VAL A 50 4.58 11.92 10.52
CA VAL A 50 3.95 12.09 9.20
C VAL A 50 4.18 10.90 8.26
N SER A 51 5.05 9.96 8.62
CA SER A 51 5.37 8.80 7.79
C SER A 51 4.44 7.61 8.04
N ILE A 52 4.11 6.92 6.95
CA ILE A 52 3.27 5.71 6.90
C ILE A 52 4.01 4.68 6.03
N TRP A 53 4.04 3.44 6.49
CA TRP A 53 4.62 2.33 5.73
C TRP A 53 3.53 1.37 5.25
N VAL A 54 3.55 1.06 3.96
CA VAL A 54 2.70 0.05 3.34
C VAL A 54 3.57 -1.13 2.92
N MET A 55 3.21 -2.33 3.37
CA MET A 55 3.82 -3.58 2.93
C MET A 55 2.79 -4.42 2.21
N GLU A 56 3.16 -4.94 1.05
CA GLU A 56 2.27 -5.70 0.19
C GLU A 56 2.94 -6.97 -0.31
N ILE A 57 2.17 -8.05 -0.43
CA ILE A 57 2.58 -9.29 -1.09
C ILE A 57 1.47 -9.75 -2.01
N TRP A 58 1.86 -10.11 -3.22
CA TRP A 58 1.00 -10.52 -4.30
C TRP A 58 1.47 -11.85 -4.90
N ASP A 59 0.55 -12.61 -5.48
CA ASP A 59 0.86 -13.85 -6.22
C ASP A 59 1.91 -13.61 -7.31
N ASP A 60 1.81 -12.48 -8.02
CA ASP A 60 2.76 -12.03 -9.01
C ASP A 60 2.61 -10.51 -9.27
N LYS A 61 3.52 -9.95 -10.09
CA LYS A 61 3.50 -8.53 -10.44
C LYS A 61 2.24 -8.13 -11.24
N ASN A 62 1.71 -9.03 -12.07
CA ASN A 62 0.55 -8.73 -12.90
C ASN A 62 -0.72 -8.58 -12.04
N ALA A 63 -0.90 -9.41 -11.01
CA ALA A 63 -1.99 -9.26 -10.04
C ALA A 63 -1.95 -7.88 -9.36
N HIS A 64 -0.78 -7.44 -8.92
CA HIS A 64 -0.58 -6.09 -8.39
C HIS A 64 -0.94 -5.01 -9.42
N ASP A 65 -0.39 -5.07 -10.64
CA ASP A 65 -0.63 -4.07 -11.68
C ASP A 65 -2.12 -4.01 -12.12
N VAL A 66 -2.84 -5.15 -12.09
CA VAL A 66 -4.28 -5.21 -12.35
C VAL A 66 -5.07 -4.57 -11.22
N SER A 67 -4.65 -4.73 -9.97
CA SER A 67 -5.31 -4.11 -8.82
C SER A 67 -5.37 -2.59 -8.94
N LEU A 68 -4.30 -1.97 -9.44
CA LEU A 68 -4.20 -0.51 -9.68
C LEU A 68 -5.15 -0.01 -10.77
N LYS A 69 -5.72 -0.90 -11.58
CA LYS A 69 -6.72 -0.56 -12.61
C LYS A 69 -8.15 -0.60 -12.06
N ASN A 70 -8.37 -1.18 -10.88
CA ASN A 70 -9.68 -1.22 -10.24
C ASN A 70 -10.19 0.20 -9.93
N GLU A 71 -11.46 0.49 -10.25
CA GLU A 71 -12.03 1.83 -10.10
C GLU A 71 -12.06 2.32 -8.65
N GLN A 72 -12.35 1.45 -7.69
CA GLN A 72 -12.37 1.81 -6.27
C GLN A 72 -10.96 2.11 -5.77
N VAL A 73 -9.96 1.31 -6.16
CA VAL A 73 -8.55 1.57 -5.84
C VAL A 73 -8.10 2.90 -6.42
N ARG A 74 -8.45 3.19 -7.68
CA ARG A 74 -8.13 4.47 -8.34
C ARG A 74 -8.78 5.67 -7.66
N SER A 75 -10.03 5.54 -7.20
CA SER A 75 -10.70 6.60 -6.44
C SER A 75 -9.96 6.90 -5.14
N LEU A 76 -9.59 5.85 -4.39
CA LEU A 76 -8.85 6.00 -3.14
C LEU A 76 -7.46 6.61 -3.36
N ILE A 77 -6.77 6.25 -4.45
CA ILE A 77 -5.51 6.90 -4.83
C ILE A 77 -5.74 8.40 -5.08
N ALA A 78 -6.79 8.76 -5.82
CA ALA A 78 -7.11 10.17 -6.10
C ALA A 78 -7.44 10.97 -4.81
N GLU A 79 -8.08 10.34 -3.82
CA GLU A 79 -8.34 10.93 -2.51
C GLU A 79 -7.09 11.05 -1.63
N ALA A 80 -6.15 10.10 -1.76
CA ALA A 80 -4.88 10.08 -1.03
C ALA A 80 -3.86 11.10 -1.54
N MET A 81 -3.78 11.29 -2.86
CA MET A 81 -2.78 12.15 -3.51
C MET A 81 -2.67 13.56 -2.91
N PRO A 82 -3.77 14.29 -2.62
CA PRO A 82 -3.72 15.62 -1.99
C PRO A 82 -3.18 15.62 -0.55
N LEU A 83 -3.14 14.46 0.13
CA LEU A 83 -2.64 14.35 1.50
C LEU A 83 -1.14 14.07 1.55
N MET A 84 -0.48 13.79 0.41
CA MET A 84 0.94 13.50 0.38
C MET A 84 1.79 14.79 0.47
N ALA A 85 2.90 14.72 1.18
CA ALA A 85 3.90 15.78 1.29
C ALA A 85 5.15 15.52 0.41
N GLY A 86 5.11 14.52 -0.46
CA GLY A 86 6.22 14.15 -1.33
C GLY A 86 5.89 12.97 -2.21
N ALA A 87 6.83 12.61 -3.08
CA ALA A 87 6.74 11.38 -3.86
C ALA A 87 6.84 10.16 -2.94
N PRO A 88 6.10 9.07 -3.21
CA PRO A 88 6.29 7.81 -2.51
C PRO A 88 7.70 7.25 -2.78
N GLU A 89 8.30 6.68 -1.75
CA GLU A 89 9.58 5.96 -1.84
C GLU A 89 9.34 4.48 -1.56
N GLY A 90 10.15 3.57 -2.10
CA GLY A 90 9.96 2.15 -1.85
C GLY A 90 10.76 1.22 -2.74
N ALA A 91 10.48 -0.07 -2.60
CA ALA A 91 11.13 -1.12 -3.38
C ALA A 91 10.13 -2.19 -3.82
N SER A 92 10.31 -2.64 -5.06
CA SER A 92 9.74 -3.89 -5.58
C SER A 92 10.65 -5.05 -5.20
N LEU A 93 10.05 -6.15 -4.73
CA LEU A 93 10.75 -7.29 -4.14
C LEU A 93 10.31 -8.59 -4.80
N SER A 94 11.23 -9.55 -4.93
CA SER A 94 10.89 -10.96 -5.16
C SER A 94 10.76 -11.65 -3.81
N VAL A 95 9.56 -12.06 -3.44
CA VAL A 95 9.27 -12.64 -2.12
C VAL A 95 9.61 -14.12 -2.15
N VAL A 96 10.60 -14.52 -1.35
CA VAL A 96 11.12 -15.90 -1.31
C VAL A 96 10.35 -16.78 -0.31
N GLY A 97 9.73 -16.18 0.70
CA GLY A 97 8.94 -16.88 1.74
C GLY A 97 8.97 -16.14 3.08
N GLY A 98 8.22 -16.64 4.05
CA GLY A 98 8.15 -16.10 5.40
C GLY A 98 7.17 -16.87 6.28
N HIS A 99 7.04 -16.49 7.56
CA HIS A 99 6.01 -17.03 8.42
C HIS A 99 4.72 -16.22 8.28
N GLY A 100 3.58 -16.89 8.10
CA GLY A 100 2.28 -16.23 7.92
C GLY A 100 1.96 -15.80 6.49
N ILE A 101 2.79 -16.19 5.51
CA ILE A 101 2.64 -15.93 4.07
C ILE A 101 3.12 -17.11 3.23
#